data_AF-A0A970AL81-F1
#
_entry.id   AF-A0A970AL81-F1
#
_cell.length_a   1.000
_cell.length_b   1.000
_cell.length_c   1.000
_cell.angle_alpha   90.00
_cell.angle_beta   90.00
_cell.angle_gamma   90.00
#
_symmetry.space_group_name_H-M   'P 1'
#
loop_
_entity.id
_entity.type
_entity.pdbx_description
1 polymer ?
#
loop_
_entity_poly.entity_id
_entity_poly.type
_entity_poly.pdbx_seq_one_letter_code
_entity_poly.pdbx_strand_id
1 'polypeptide(L)'
;MLDSEIVDYESINEDSYDGLVSLIAASQGVLSLLIASCKPGDFQTQIINRYEAELAPNIPCYRVVLNQKEPSLRAALEQLVKDCPELKKNHASATITVTGTEALMEIVSKSGSSELSRFFGYLQWTREGLREFPYPIVLWVTPNILSRLSLEAPDFWSWRSGVFRFVAPAVEVTNVVNENGEISLLIESERRETLPLDELLEQVENLEQQAMETPALATL
;
A
#
# COMPACT_ATOMS: atom_id res chain seq x y z
N MET A 1 -3.29 -25.50 26.92
CA MET A 1 -2.50 -25.60 25.67
C MET A 1 -3.31 -24.88 24.62
N LEU A 2 -2.97 -23.62 24.35
CA LEU A 2 -3.51 -22.81 23.27
C LEU A 2 -2.29 -22.53 22.40
N ASP A 3 -2.08 -23.38 21.40
CA ASP A 3 -1.09 -23.11 20.35
C ASP A 3 -1.60 -21.90 19.58
N SER A 4 -1.04 -20.74 19.90
CA SER A 4 -1.10 -19.58 19.01
C SER A 4 -0.40 -19.99 17.72
N GLU A 5 -1.15 -20.15 16.63
CA GLU A 5 -0.59 -20.18 15.28
C GLU A 5 0.35 -18.98 15.12
N ILE A 6 1.66 -19.24 15.22
CA ILE A 6 2.67 -18.27 14.82
C ILE A 6 2.56 -18.23 13.30
N VAL A 7 1.80 -17.26 12.79
CA VAL A 7 1.78 -16.95 11.36
C VAL A 7 3.23 -16.65 10.97
N ASP A 8 3.82 -17.51 10.15
CA ASP A 8 5.17 -17.32 9.65
C ASP A 8 5.20 -16.19 8.62
N TYR A 9 5.33 -14.96 9.13
CA TYR A 9 5.40 -13.76 8.32
C TYR A 9 6.62 -13.76 7.37
N GLU A 10 7.68 -14.49 7.71
CA GLU A 10 8.88 -14.59 6.86
C GLU A 10 8.56 -15.37 5.60
N SER A 11 7.97 -16.57 5.72
CA SER A 11 7.53 -17.35 4.56
C SER A 11 6.55 -16.58 3.67
N ILE A 12 5.59 -15.85 4.24
CA ILE A 12 4.61 -15.05 3.47
C ILE A 12 5.29 -13.92 2.70
N ASN A 13 6.27 -13.26 3.33
CA ASN A 13 7.02 -12.18 2.71
C ASN A 13 7.90 -12.70 1.56
N GLU A 14 8.54 -13.85 1.73
CA GLU A 14 9.35 -14.48 0.67
C GLU A 14 8.48 -14.94 -0.50
N ASP A 15 7.33 -15.58 -0.26
CA ASP A 15 6.39 -15.94 -1.34
C ASP A 15 5.90 -14.70 -2.12
N SER A 16 5.60 -13.62 -1.40
CA SER A 16 5.20 -12.34 -2.00
C SER A 16 6.34 -11.71 -2.78
N TYR A 17 7.57 -11.83 -2.29
CA TYR A 17 8.77 -11.31 -2.93
C TYR A 17 9.07 -12.06 -4.23
N ASP A 18 9.12 -13.38 -4.18
CA ASP A 18 9.40 -14.24 -5.34
C ASP A 18 8.34 -14.05 -6.43
N GLY A 19 7.07 -13.94 -6.03
CA GLY A 19 5.98 -13.62 -6.94
C GLY A 19 6.14 -12.24 -7.59
N LEU A 20 6.54 -11.22 -6.82
CA LEU A 20 6.76 -9.86 -7.32
C LEU A 20 7.91 -9.85 -8.35
N VAL A 21 9.07 -10.40 -7.99
CA VAL A 21 10.26 -10.45 -8.86
C VAL A 21 9.97 -11.24 -10.13
N SER A 22 9.34 -12.41 -10.01
CA SER A 22 8.97 -13.25 -11.15
C SER A 22 8.06 -12.52 -12.11
N LEU A 23 7.05 -11.80 -11.60
CA LEU A 23 6.09 -11.08 -12.44
C LEU A 23 6.71 -9.84 -13.08
N ILE A 24 7.63 -9.15 -12.40
CA ILE A 24 8.44 -8.08 -12.99
C ILE A 24 9.26 -8.62 -14.17
N ALA A 25 9.98 -9.72 -13.97
CA ALA A 25 10.81 -10.32 -15.02
C ALA A 25 9.97 -10.81 -16.22
N ALA A 26 8.80 -11.38 -15.97
CA ALA A 26 7.91 -11.90 -17.01
C ALA A 26 7.17 -10.81 -17.82
N SER A 27 7.07 -9.59 -17.30
CA SER A 27 6.29 -8.50 -17.90
C SER A 27 7.11 -7.43 -18.61
N GLN A 28 8.39 -7.70 -18.90
CA GLN A 28 9.24 -6.76 -19.64
C GLN A 28 8.66 -6.48 -21.04
N GLY A 29 8.58 -5.19 -21.40
CA GLY A 29 8.06 -4.73 -22.70
C GLY A 29 6.52 -4.72 -22.82
N VAL A 30 5.79 -5.02 -21.75
CA VAL A 30 4.34 -4.85 -21.67
C VAL A 30 3.97 -4.05 -20.41
N LEU A 31 2.87 -3.30 -20.47
CA LEU A 31 2.34 -2.63 -19.29
C LEU A 31 1.86 -3.71 -18.30
N SER A 32 2.45 -3.72 -17.10
CA SER A 32 1.99 -4.55 -15.99
C SER A 32 1.92 -3.73 -14.71
N LEU A 33 0.71 -3.64 -14.14
CA LEU A 33 0.48 -2.87 -12.93
C LEU A 33 0.57 -3.79 -11.71
N LEU A 34 1.60 -3.61 -10.91
CA LEU A 34 1.88 -4.40 -9.72
C LEU A 34 1.64 -3.53 -8.50
N ILE A 35 0.84 -4.02 -7.55
CA ILE A 35 0.54 -3.26 -6.34
C ILE A 35 1.25 -3.94 -5.17
N ALA A 36 2.19 -3.24 -4.55
CA ALA A 36 2.87 -3.70 -3.35
C ALA A 36 2.34 -2.92 -2.15
N SER A 37 2.04 -3.62 -1.06
CA SER A 37 1.55 -3.00 0.17
C SER A 37 2.42 -3.35 1.35
N CYS A 38 2.87 -2.33 2.07
CA CYS A 38 3.62 -2.45 3.30
C CYS A 38 3.33 -1.25 4.21
N LYS A 39 3.51 -1.40 5.51
CA LYS A 39 3.62 -0.24 6.40
C LYS A 39 4.86 0.57 5.97
N PRO A 40 4.77 1.91 5.85
CA PRO A 40 5.90 2.72 5.42
C PRO A 40 7.05 2.64 6.43
N GLY A 41 8.29 2.72 5.93
CA GLY A 41 9.49 2.70 6.75
C GLY A 41 10.64 1.91 6.14
N ASP A 42 11.58 1.50 6.98
CA ASP A 42 12.83 0.86 6.54
C ASP A 42 12.57 -0.47 5.82
N PHE A 43 11.55 -1.23 6.24
CA PHE A 43 11.25 -2.54 5.65
C PHE A 43 10.82 -2.43 4.18
N GLN A 44 9.97 -1.45 3.85
CA GLN A 44 9.62 -1.15 2.46
C GLN A 44 10.87 -0.83 1.64
N THR A 45 11.72 0.06 2.15
CA THR A 45 12.98 0.45 1.48
C THR A 45 13.90 -0.75 1.27
N GLN A 46 13.98 -1.65 2.25
CA GLN A 46 14.79 -2.88 2.17
C GLN A 46 14.28 -3.80 1.05
N ILE A 47 12.97 -4.03 0.96
CA ILE A 47 12.39 -4.86 -0.11
C ILE A 47 12.67 -4.25 -1.48
N ILE A 48 12.48 -2.93 -1.62
CA ILE A 48 12.77 -2.21 -2.86
C ILE A 48 14.23 -2.38 -3.25
N ASN A 49 15.16 -2.12 -2.32
CA ASN A 49 16.58 -2.28 -2.58
C ASN A 49 16.93 -3.72 -2.97
N ARG A 50 16.28 -4.72 -2.36
CA ARG A 50 16.54 -6.14 -2.59
C ARG A 50 16.20 -6.54 -4.02
N TYR A 51 14.98 -6.27 -4.51
CA TYR A 51 14.64 -6.66 -5.88
C TYR A 51 15.37 -5.82 -6.92
N GLU A 52 15.68 -4.54 -6.64
CA GLU A 52 16.44 -3.74 -7.60
C GLU A 52 17.87 -4.26 -7.76
N ALA A 53 18.49 -4.75 -6.68
CA ALA A 53 19.80 -5.39 -6.73
C ALA A 53 19.75 -6.73 -7.47
N GLU A 54 18.69 -7.51 -7.32
CA GLU A 54 18.51 -8.81 -7.97
C GLU A 54 18.21 -8.68 -9.48
N LEU A 55 17.41 -7.68 -9.86
CA LEU A 55 17.08 -7.39 -11.26
C LEU A 55 18.27 -6.79 -12.02
N ALA A 56 19.18 -6.12 -11.32
CA ALA A 56 20.39 -5.54 -11.91
C ALA A 56 21.44 -6.63 -12.26
N PRO A 57 22.19 -6.47 -13.36
CA PRO A 57 22.13 -5.40 -14.35
C PRO A 57 21.13 -5.64 -15.49
N ASN A 58 20.40 -6.76 -15.47
CA ASN A 58 19.59 -7.23 -16.59
C ASN A 58 18.38 -6.32 -16.87
N ILE A 59 17.74 -5.83 -15.81
CA ILE A 59 16.57 -4.96 -15.88
C ILE A 59 16.87 -3.66 -15.13
N PRO A 60 17.09 -2.54 -15.85
CA PRO A 60 17.23 -1.22 -15.25
C PRO A 60 16.02 -0.87 -14.36
N CYS A 61 16.30 -0.43 -13.14
CA CYS A 61 15.27 -0.04 -12.19
C CYS A 61 15.24 1.48 -12.02
N TYR A 62 14.05 2.07 -12.07
CA TYR A 62 13.83 3.51 -11.91
C TYR A 62 12.88 3.74 -10.74
N ARG A 63 13.16 4.75 -9.92
CA ARG A 63 12.28 5.16 -8.81
C ARG A 63 11.63 6.49 -9.11
N VAL A 64 10.35 6.61 -8.80
CA VAL A 64 9.62 7.86 -8.86
C VAL A 64 8.78 8.03 -7.60
N VAL A 65 8.75 9.26 -7.07
CA VAL A 65 7.94 9.61 -5.90
C VAL A 65 6.76 10.44 -6.37
N LEU A 66 5.56 10.11 -5.89
CA LEU A 66 4.36 10.87 -6.21
C LEU A 66 4.44 12.29 -5.62
N ASN A 67 3.96 13.26 -6.40
CA ASN A 67 3.82 14.63 -5.92
C ASN A 67 2.64 14.71 -4.96
N GLN A 68 2.88 15.17 -3.72
CA GLN A 68 1.84 15.24 -2.69
C GLN A 68 0.68 16.18 -3.07
N LYS A 69 0.98 17.30 -3.75
CA LYS A 69 -0.04 18.28 -4.16
C LYS A 69 -0.88 17.77 -5.33
N GLU A 70 -0.22 17.15 -6.30
CA GLU A 70 -0.86 16.56 -7.49
C GLU A 70 -0.43 15.10 -7.65
N PRO A 71 -1.05 14.17 -6.89
CA PRO A 71 -0.62 12.78 -6.81
C PRO A 71 -1.09 11.98 -8.03
N SER A 72 -0.62 12.36 -9.21
CA SER A 72 -0.95 11.71 -10.48
C SER A 72 0.15 10.74 -10.87
N LEU A 73 -0.20 9.45 -10.89
CA LEU A 73 0.71 8.39 -11.34
C LEU A 73 1.18 8.64 -12.79
N ARG A 74 0.27 9.00 -13.70
CA ARG A 74 0.62 9.31 -15.09
C ARG A 74 1.61 10.47 -15.18
N ALA A 75 1.35 11.57 -14.46
CA ALA A 75 2.22 12.73 -14.50
C ALA A 75 3.63 12.40 -13.98
N ALA A 76 3.72 11.58 -12.92
CA ALA A 76 4.99 11.10 -12.39
C ALA A 76 5.77 10.27 -13.42
N LEU A 77 5.10 9.36 -14.13
CA LEU A 77 5.72 8.54 -15.18
C LEU A 77 6.12 9.37 -16.41
N GLU A 78 5.27 10.33 -16.82
CA GLU A 78 5.61 11.27 -17.90
C GLU A 78 6.86 12.08 -17.59
N GLN A 79 7.00 12.53 -16.34
CA GLN A 79 8.16 13.26 -15.89
C GLN A 79 9.41 12.38 -15.90
N LEU A 80 9.32 11.15 -15.37
CA LEU A 80 10.40 10.18 -15.41
C LEU A 80 10.89 9.92 -16.86
N VAL A 81 9.96 9.75 -17.80
CA VAL A 81 10.29 9.51 -19.21
C VAL A 81 10.90 10.74 -19.91
N LYS A 82 10.64 11.96 -19.40
CA LYS A 82 11.34 13.17 -19.84
C LYS A 82 12.77 13.22 -19.32
N ASP A 83 12.97 12.81 -18.07
CA ASP A 83 14.26 12.85 -17.38
C ASP A 83 15.19 11.71 -17.83
N CYS A 84 14.60 10.56 -18.18
CA CYS A 84 15.26 9.34 -18.66
C CYS A 84 14.79 8.99 -20.09
N PRO A 85 15.28 9.71 -21.13
CA PRO A 85 14.84 9.50 -22.51
C PRO A 85 15.15 8.10 -23.05
N GLU A 86 16.06 7.36 -22.43
CA GLU A 86 16.35 5.95 -22.74
C GLU A 86 15.15 5.03 -22.57
N LEU A 87 14.18 5.38 -21.71
CA LEU A 87 12.93 4.63 -21.59
C LEU A 87 12.15 4.64 -22.90
N LYS A 88 12.13 5.76 -23.64
CA LYS A 88 11.38 5.88 -24.92
C LYS A 88 11.90 4.97 -26.03
N LYS A 89 13.04 4.30 -25.86
CA LYS A 89 13.56 3.38 -26.87
C LYS A 89 12.62 2.18 -26.98
N ASN A 90 12.31 1.78 -28.23
CA ASN A 90 11.50 0.58 -28.47
C ASN A 90 12.14 -0.63 -27.78
N HIS A 91 11.32 -1.41 -27.07
CA HIS A 91 11.74 -2.60 -26.32
C HIS A 91 12.71 -2.36 -25.16
N ALA A 92 12.76 -1.15 -24.60
CA ALA A 92 13.51 -0.93 -23.36
C ALA A 92 12.96 -1.84 -22.24
N SER A 93 13.82 -2.70 -21.69
CA SER A 93 13.53 -3.40 -20.44
C SER A 93 13.72 -2.42 -19.30
N ALA A 94 12.74 -2.32 -18.42
CA ALA A 94 12.79 -1.42 -17.28
C ALA A 94 11.74 -1.86 -16.24
N THR A 95 12.01 -1.55 -14.99
CA THR A 95 11.02 -1.60 -13.91
C THR A 95 10.89 -0.24 -13.27
N ILE A 96 9.66 0.22 -13.06
CA ILE A 96 9.40 1.51 -12.44
C ILE A 96 8.78 1.29 -11.06
N THR A 97 9.50 1.68 -10.02
CA THR A 97 9.04 1.69 -8.64
C THR A 97 8.42 3.05 -8.31
N VAL A 98 7.18 3.06 -7.85
CA VAL A 98 6.46 4.28 -7.47
C VAL A 98 6.20 4.28 -5.96
N THR A 99 6.63 5.32 -5.26
CA THR A 99 6.43 5.51 -3.80
C THR A 99 5.82 6.89 -3.48
N GLY A 100 5.63 7.20 -2.19
CA GLY A 100 5.11 8.50 -1.74
C GLY A 100 3.60 8.54 -1.52
N THR A 101 2.91 7.40 -1.62
CA THR A 101 1.49 7.28 -1.28
C THR A 101 1.25 7.38 0.22
N GLU A 102 2.25 7.02 1.03
CA GLU A 102 2.27 7.12 2.48
C GLU A 102 2.21 8.57 3.01
N ALA A 103 2.60 9.54 2.18
CA ALA A 103 2.57 10.95 2.53
C ALA A 103 1.25 11.65 2.13
N LEU A 104 0.30 10.93 1.53
CA LEU A 104 -0.97 11.50 1.09
C LEU A 104 -1.90 11.68 2.27
N MET A 105 -2.26 12.93 2.56
CA MET A 105 -3.14 13.24 3.69
C MET A 105 -4.62 13.05 3.32
N GLU A 106 -5.39 12.51 4.26
CA GLU A 106 -6.85 12.40 4.17
C GLU A 106 -7.57 13.71 4.51
N ILE A 107 -6.86 14.69 5.06
CA ILE A 107 -7.44 15.97 5.49
C ILE A 107 -7.92 16.74 4.27
N VAL A 108 -9.21 17.10 4.29
CA VAL A 108 -9.82 17.93 3.25
C VAL A 108 -9.19 19.31 3.28
N SER A 109 -8.47 19.65 2.22
CA SER A 109 -7.88 20.97 2.07
C SER A 109 -8.95 22.03 1.76
N LYS A 110 -8.58 23.31 1.80
CA LYS A 110 -9.49 24.43 1.47
C LYS A 110 -10.11 24.33 0.06
N SER A 111 -9.57 23.50 -0.83
CA SER A 111 -10.11 23.23 -2.17
C SER A 111 -11.19 22.13 -2.20
N GLY A 112 -11.62 21.62 -1.04
CA GLY A 112 -12.73 20.66 -0.93
C GLY A 112 -12.37 19.21 -1.28
N SER A 113 -11.10 18.93 -1.59
CA SER A 113 -10.59 17.56 -1.78
C SER A 113 -9.31 17.34 -0.98
N SER A 114 -9.18 16.15 -0.38
CA SER A 114 -7.93 15.69 0.20
C SER A 114 -6.96 15.19 -0.88
N GLU A 115 -5.67 15.10 -0.55
CA GLU A 115 -4.66 14.58 -1.47
C GLU A 115 -4.97 13.12 -1.82
N LEU A 116 -5.40 12.33 -0.83
CA LEU A 116 -5.80 10.95 -1.05
C LEU A 116 -7.03 10.80 -1.95
N SER A 117 -8.05 11.65 -1.77
CA SER A 117 -9.23 11.65 -2.66
C SER A 117 -8.84 12.02 -4.09
N ARG A 118 -7.93 12.99 -4.26
CA ARG A 118 -7.41 13.37 -5.58
C ARG A 118 -6.60 12.24 -6.22
N PHE A 119 -5.80 11.53 -5.44
CA PHE A 119 -5.05 10.35 -5.89
C PHE A 119 -6.00 9.28 -6.46
N PHE A 120 -7.03 8.87 -5.70
CA PHE A 120 -8.02 7.91 -6.20
C PHE A 120 -8.73 8.41 -7.46
N GLY A 121 -9.13 9.69 -7.45
CA GLY A 121 -9.73 10.34 -8.62
C GLY A 121 -8.82 10.24 -9.86
N TYR A 122 -7.53 10.53 -9.74
CA TYR A 122 -6.59 10.38 -10.85
C TYR A 122 -6.46 8.92 -11.29
N LEU A 123 -6.28 7.98 -10.36
CA LEU A 123 -6.16 6.55 -10.67
C LEU A 123 -7.31 6.06 -11.54
N GLN A 124 -8.55 6.42 -11.19
CA GLN A 124 -9.76 6.02 -11.91
C GLN A 124 -9.75 6.42 -13.41
N TRP A 125 -9.02 7.47 -13.79
CA TRP A 125 -8.96 7.96 -15.18
C TRP A 125 -7.59 7.70 -15.85
N THR A 126 -6.67 6.99 -15.20
CA THR A 126 -5.29 6.84 -15.69
C THR A 126 -5.13 5.78 -16.78
N ARG A 127 -6.15 4.93 -16.98
CA ARG A 127 -6.09 3.71 -17.80
C ARG A 127 -5.44 3.86 -19.17
N GLU A 128 -5.99 4.75 -20.00
CA GLU A 128 -5.47 4.97 -21.36
C GLU A 128 -4.09 5.60 -21.34
N GLY A 129 -3.87 6.52 -20.40
CA GLY A 129 -2.59 7.19 -20.23
C GLY A 129 -1.46 6.27 -19.79
N LEU A 130 -1.75 5.14 -19.13
CA LEU A 130 -0.71 4.19 -18.72
C LEU A 130 -0.25 3.27 -19.86
N ARG A 131 -1.04 3.10 -20.93
CA ARG A 131 -0.67 2.22 -22.06
C ARG A 131 0.58 2.67 -22.80
N GLU A 132 0.91 3.96 -22.72
CA GLU A 132 2.12 4.53 -23.31
C GLU A 132 3.40 4.11 -22.58
N PHE A 133 3.28 3.45 -21.42
CA PHE A 133 4.38 2.95 -20.60
C PHE A 133 4.40 1.42 -20.60
N PRO A 134 5.05 0.77 -21.59
CA PRO A 134 5.11 -0.68 -21.71
C PRO A 134 6.13 -1.33 -20.74
N TYR A 135 5.99 -1.03 -19.45
CA TYR A 135 6.87 -1.54 -18.39
C TYR A 135 6.06 -2.07 -17.20
N PRO A 136 6.63 -2.99 -16.41
CA PRO A 136 6.16 -3.23 -15.06
C PRO A 136 6.28 -1.97 -14.20
N ILE A 137 5.17 -1.59 -13.60
CA ILE A 137 5.05 -0.48 -12.66
C ILE A 137 4.67 -1.07 -11.30
N VAL A 138 5.57 -0.96 -10.33
CA VAL A 138 5.35 -1.38 -8.94
C VAL A 138 4.90 -0.17 -8.15
N LEU A 139 3.59 -0.06 -7.92
CA LEU A 139 2.99 0.97 -7.09
C LEU A 139 2.97 0.51 -5.62
N TRP A 140 3.76 1.20 -4.80
CA TRP A 140 3.74 1.00 -3.36
C TRP A 140 2.63 1.80 -2.71
N VAL A 141 1.82 1.13 -1.89
CA VAL A 141 0.70 1.70 -1.13
C VAL A 141 0.74 1.29 0.33
N THR A 142 0.12 2.08 1.20
CA THR A 142 -0.14 1.64 2.57
C THR A 142 -1.29 0.62 2.59
N PRO A 143 -1.41 -0.21 3.64
CA PRO A 143 -2.51 -1.16 3.77
C PRO A 143 -3.90 -0.51 3.74
N ASN A 144 -4.02 0.74 4.25
CA ASN A 144 -5.26 1.53 4.20
C ASN A 144 -5.60 1.88 2.74
N ILE A 145 -4.65 2.41 1.99
CA ILE A 145 -4.89 2.76 0.58
C ILE A 145 -5.26 1.50 -0.21
N LEU A 146 -4.56 0.39 0.02
CA LEU A 146 -4.83 -0.88 -0.65
C LEU A 146 -6.26 -1.38 -0.42
N SER A 147 -6.80 -1.30 0.80
CA SER A 147 -8.16 -1.76 1.10
C SER A 147 -9.24 -0.91 0.42
N ARG A 148 -8.92 0.32 0.03
CA ARG A 148 -9.84 1.27 -0.60
C ARG A 148 -9.78 1.29 -2.11
N LEU A 149 -8.67 0.84 -2.73
CA LEU A 149 -8.46 0.90 -4.18
C LEU A 149 -9.60 0.29 -5.00
N SER A 150 -10.15 -0.84 -4.56
CA SER A 150 -11.23 -1.52 -5.30
C SER A 150 -12.55 -0.75 -5.32
N LEU A 151 -12.79 0.10 -4.31
CA LEU A 151 -14.02 0.89 -4.18
C LEU A 151 -13.86 2.28 -4.80
N GLU A 152 -12.72 2.93 -4.55
CA GLU A 152 -12.48 4.33 -4.93
C GLU A 152 -11.92 4.46 -6.35
N ALA A 153 -11.23 3.43 -6.85
CA ALA A 153 -10.65 3.40 -8.19
C ALA A 153 -10.85 2.02 -8.86
N PRO A 154 -12.10 1.55 -9.05
CA PRO A 154 -12.40 0.22 -9.56
C PRO A 154 -11.83 -0.06 -10.96
N ASP A 155 -11.78 0.93 -11.85
CA ASP A 155 -11.21 0.76 -13.19
C ASP A 155 -9.71 0.51 -13.11
N PHE A 156 -8.99 1.30 -12.32
CA PHE A 156 -7.57 1.07 -12.01
C PHE A 156 -7.34 -0.30 -11.36
N TRP A 157 -8.15 -0.65 -10.36
CA TRP A 157 -8.06 -1.93 -9.66
C TRP A 157 -8.19 -3.09 -10.64
N SER A 158 -9.10 -3.03 -11.61
CA SER A 158 -9.32 -4.11 -12.59
C SER A 158 -8.13 -4.41 -13.50
N TRP A 159 -7.14 -3.50 -13.58
CA TRP A 159 -5.96 -3.62 -14.45
C TRP A 159 -4.70 -4.13 -13.75
N ARG A 160 -4.74 -4.29 -12.44
CA ARG A 160 -3.61 -4.84 -11.68
C ARG A 160 -3.30 -6.26 -12.18
N SER A 161 -2.03 -6.53 -12.44
CA SER A 161 -1.52 -7.86 -12.76
C SER A 161 -1.23 -8.68 -11.50
N GLY A 162 -0.93 -8.02 -10.38
CA GLY A 162 -0.62 -8.68 -9.11
C GLY A 162 -0.76 -7.75 -7.90
N VAL A 163 -1.01 -8.35 -6.73
CA VAL A 163 -1.04 -7.66 -5.44
C VAL A 163 -0.15 -8.42 -4.47
N PHE A 164 0.83 -7.74 -3.90
CA PHE A 164 1.86 -8.31 -3.02
C PHE A 164 1.78 -7.62 -1.67
N ARG A 165 1.66 -8.40 -0.59
CA ARG A 165 1.46 -7.87 0.77
C ARG A 165 2.68 -8.25 1.61
N PHE A 166 3.34 -7.23 2.13
CA PHE A 166 4.50 -7.39 2.99
C PHE A 166 4.13 -6.98 4.41
N VAL A 167 4.51 -7.84 5.36
CA VAL A 167 4.32 -7.62 6.79
C VAL A 167 5.69 -7.32 7.38
N ALA A 168 5.89 -6.08 7.83
CA ALA A 168 7.12 -5.71 8.51
C ALA A 168 7.27 -6.56 9.78
N PRO A 169 8.45 -7.17 10.02
CA PRO A 169 8.70 -7.86 11.27
C PRO A 169 8.52 -6.89 12.44
N ALA A 170 7.94 -7.37 13.54
CA ALA A 170 7.87 -6.58 14.75
C ALA A 170 9.31 -6.21 15.15
N VAL A 171 9.59 -4.92 15.25
CA VAL A 171 10.86 -4.45 15.80
C VAL A 171 10.92 -4.97 17.23
N GLU A 172 11.81 -5.92 17.51
CA GLU A 172 12.10 -6.30 18.90
C GLU A 172 12.59 -5.04 19.61
N VAL A 173 11.75 -4.50 20.50
CA VAL A 173 12.09 -3.34 21.31
C VAL A 173 13.25 -3.77 22.20
N THR A 174 14.48 -3.40 21.83
CA THR A 174 15.61 -3.48 22.74
C THR A 174 15.33 -2.50 23.88
N ASN A 175 14.93 -3.04 25.04
CA ASN A 175 14.75 -2.26 26.27
C ASN A 175 16.07 -1.53 26.59
N VAL A 176 16.16 -0.25 26.25
CA VAL A 176 17.17 0.63 26.82
C VAL A 176 16.71 1.00 28.22
N VAL A 177 17.28 0.31 29.21
CA VAL A 177 17.12 0.66 30.62
C VAL A 177 17.85 1.99 30.84
N ASN A 178 17.10 3.08 31.01
CA ASN A 178 17.68 4.31 31.52
C ASN A 178 18.04 4.14 32.99
N GLU A 179 19.13 4.79 33.39
CA GLU A 179 19.78 4.73 34.72
C GLU A 179 18.89 5.08 35.93
N ASN A 180 17.64 5.50 35.70
CA ASN A 180 16.65 5.81 36.75
C ASN A 180 15.56 4.74 36.93
N GLY A 181 15.64 3.60 36.23
CA GLY A 181 14.72 2.47 36.42
C GLY A 181 13.29 2.68 35.90
N GLU A 182 13.04 3.76 35.15
CA GLU A 182 11.73 4.02 34.54
C GLU A 182 11.70 3.54 33.08
N ILE A 183 10.80 2.59 32.80
CA ILE A 183 10.49 2.10 31.45
C ILE A 183 9.60 3.16 30.79
N SER A 184 10.15 3.95 29.87
CA SER A 184 9.35 4.84 29.02
C SER A 184 9.01 4.13 27.72
N LEU A 185 7.78 3.64 27.59
CA LEU A 185 7.22 3.15 26.34
C LEU A 185 6.72 4.36 25.53
N LEU A 186 7.39 4.68 24.42
CA LEU A 186 6.85 5.59 23.40
C LEU A 186 6.53 4.78 22.15
N ILE A 187 5.39 4.08 22.18
CA ILE A 187 4.75 3.55 20.97
C ILE A 187 3.24 3.71 21.15
N GLU A 188 2.64 4.59 20.36
CA GLU A 188 1.19 4.54 20.05
C GLU A 188 0.94 3.28 19.21
N SER A 189 0.86 2.15 19.90
CA SER A 189 0.16 1.00 19.37
C SER A 189 -1.31 1.38 19.43
N GLU A 190 -1.95 1.62 18.28
CA GLU A 190 -3.39 1.38 18.17
C GLU A 190 -3.61 -0.09 18.51
N ARG A 191 -3.77 -0.37 19.81
CA ARG A 191 -4.39 -1.58 20.27
C ARG A 191 -5.77 -1.54 19.63
N ARG A 192 -5.99 -2.39 18.62
CA ARG A 192 -7.34 -2.90 18.43
C ARG A 192 -7.67 -3.55 19.75
N GLU A 193 -8.46 -2.87 20.56
CA GLU A 193 -9.12 -3.48 21.71
C GLU A 193 -10.04 -4.53 21.10
N THR A 194 -9.49 -5.73 20.87
CA THR A 194 -10.27 -6.90 20.50
C THR A 194 -11.04 -7.26 21.75
N LEU A 195 -12.24 -6.71 21.86
CA LEU A 195 -13.21 -7.16 22.86
C LEU A 195 -13.37 -8.68 22.67
N PRO A 196 -13.26 -9.48 23.74
CA PRO A 196 -13.54 -10.91 23.67
C PRO A 196 -14.95 -11.13 23.09
N LEU A 197 -15.12 -12.21 22.33
CA LEU A 197 -16.34 -12.50 21.56
C LEU A 197 -17.62 -12.40 22.41
N ASP A 198 -17.53 -12.79 23.68
CA ASP A 198 -18.64 -12.73 24.63
C ASP A 198 -19.12 -11.29 24.90
N GLU A 199 -18.19 -10.34 24.97
CA GLU A 199 -18.46 -8.92 25.23
C GLU A 199 -19.05 -8.24 23.97
N LEU A 200 -18.66 -8.69 22.78
CA LEU A 200 -19.26 -8.25 21.51
C LEU A 200 -20.69 -8.77 21.35
N LEU A 201 -20.95 -10.02 21.74
CA LEU A 201 -22.29 -10.61 21.70
C LEU A 201 -23.25 -9.90 22.67
N GLU A 202 -22.78 -9.59 23.88
CA GLU A 202 -23.56 -8.84 24.86
C GLU A 202 -23.89 -7.42 24.36
N GLN A 203 -22.96 -6.77 23.67
CA GLN A 203 -23.21 -5.46 23.05
C GLN A 203 -24.24 -5.52 21.92
N VAL A 204 -24.21 -6.54 21.05
CA VAL A 204 -25.22 -6.72 20.00
C VAL A 204 -26.60 -6.94 20.62
N GLU A 205 -26.69 -7.79 21.64
CA GLU A 205 -27.96 -8.08 22.32
C GLU A 205 -28.53 -6.83 23.03
N ASN A 206 -27.67 -5.99 23.64
CA ASN A 206 -28.08 -4.74 24.26
C ASN A 206 -28.56 -3.70 23.23
N LEU A 207 -27.90 -3.62 22.07
CA LEU A 207 -28.30 -2.76 20.94
C LEU A 207 -29.65 -3.18 20.33
N GLU A 208 -29.89 -4.49 20.20
CA GLU A 208 -31.17 -5.04 19.73
C GLU A 208 -32.31 -4.76 20.72
N GLN A 209 -32.04 -4.87 22.02
CA GLN A 209 -33.02 -4.50 23.07
C GLN A 209 -33.31 -3.00 23.09
N GLN A 210 -32.29 -2.14 22.94
CA GLN A 210 -32.48 -0.68 22.83
C GLN A 210 -33.26 -0.26 21.57
N ALA A 211 -33.08 -0.98 20.46
CA ALA A 211 -33.85 -0.77 19.24
C ALA A 211 -35.33 -1.19 19.41
N MET A 212 -35.62 -2.19 20.26
CA MET A 212 -36.98 -2.58 20.62
C MET A 212 -37.66 -1.63 21.60
N GLU A 213 -36.90 -0.91 22.44
CA GLU A 213 -37.44 0.05 23.42
C GLU A 213 -37.62 1.48 22.87
N THR A 214 -37.13 1.77 21.66
CA THR A 214 -37.28 3.10 21.03
C THR A 214 -38.15 3.05 19.77
N PRO A 215 -39.50 3.18 19.86
CA PRO A 215 -40.34 3.29 18.67
C PRO A 215 -40.37 4.74 18.19
N ALA A 216 -39.33 5.17 17.46
CA ALA A 216 -39.33 6.40 16.64
C ALA A 216 -38.14 6.31 15.67
N LEU A 217 -38.27 6.15 14.35
CA LEU A 217 -39.23 6.70 13.42
C LEU A 217 -39.47 5.71 12.26
N ALA A 218 -40.65 5.11 12.23
CA ALA A 218 -41.36 4.93 10.97
C ALA A 218 -42.25 6.17 10.80
N THR A 219 -42.05 6.97 9.75
CA THR A 219 -43.08 7.68 8.96
C THR A 219 -42.44 8.79 8.11
N LEU A 220 -42.62 8.63 6.78
CA LEU A 220 -42.46 9.58 5.66
C LEU A 220 -41.04 9.95 5.18
#